data_AF-A0A8J4WPV7-F1
#
_entry.id   AF-A0A8J4WPV7-F1
#
_cell.length_a   1.000
_cell.length_b   1.000
_cell.length_c   1.000
_cell.angle_alpha   90.00
_cell.angle_beta   90.00
_cell.angle_gamma   90.00
#
_symmetry.space_group_name_H-M   'P 1'
#
loop_
_entity.id
_entity.type
_entity.pdbx_description
1 polymer ?
#
loop_
_entity_poly.entity_id
_entity_poly.type
_entity_poly.pdbx_seq_one_letter_code
_entity_poly.pdbx_strand_id
1 'polypeptide(L)'
;MEKMAPSLEFLPDPMVIEAEWRANQAVAQKLEEDRAQQSARAPSAIFLRQARFALALTKLRKNVSHVHATSSRALVCALILKKLLNVTVSATIEARPALPREWIQNALSECVGGRVKDRQLVRGSSFLVDKTTFRSAPQQALGLVSQRSGIDLTAGTRFWQEWADLLTPWSGSDRKSKIENRK
;
A
#
# COMPACT_ATOMS: atom_id res chain seq x y z
N MET A 1 15.94 -13.55 -18.54
CA MET A 1 14.86 -12.69 -18.01
C MET A 1 13.95 -13.61 -17.21
N GLU A 2 13.99 -13.56 -15.87
CA GLU A 2 13.05 -14.34 -15.05
C GLU A 2 11.62 -13.88 -15.35
N LYS A 3 10.70 -14.84 -15.54
CA LYS A 3 9.28 -14.53 -15.75
C LYS A 3 8.73 -13.92 -14.45
N MET A 4 8.55 -12.59 -14.43
CA MET A 4 8.10 -11.84 -13.25
C MET A 4 6.70 -12.25 -12.72
N ALA A 5 5.91 -12.99 -13.49
CA ALA A 5 4.76 -13.76 -13.00
C ALA A 5 4.45 -14.88 -14.00
N PRO A 6 4.52 -16.16 -13.63
CA PRO A 6 4.23 -17.27 -14.55
C PRO A 6 2.75 -17.34 -14.96
N SER A 7 1.85 -16.71 -14.20
CA SER A 7 0.42 -16.60 -14.48
C SER A 7 -0.17 -15.29 -13.93
N LEU A 8 -1.17 -14.75 -14.65
CA LEU A 8 -2.04 -13.69 -14.14
C LEU A 8 -3.30 -14.37 -13.62
N GLU A 9 -3.48 -14.39 -12.31
CA GLU A 9 -4.75 -14.77 -11.69
C GLU A 9 -5.63 -13.54 -11.61
N PHE A 10 -6.72 -13.56 -12.36
CA PHE A 10 -7.71 -12.49 -12.34
C PHE A 10 -8.43 -12.45 -10.99
N LEU A 11 -8.83 -11.24 -10.58
CA LEU A 11 -9.67 -11.07 -9.42
C LEU A 11 -11.02 -11.78 -9.63
N PRO A 12 -11.62 -12.32 -8.57
CA PRO A 12 -12.94 -12.95 -8.65
C PRO A 12 -13.96 -11.96 -9.19
N ASP A 13 -14.96 -12.48 -9.91
CA ASP A 13 -16.04 -11.64 -10.41
C ASP A 13 -16.86 -11.02 -9.24
N PRO A 14 -17.62 -9.95 -9.50
CA PRO A 14 -18.37 -9.27 -8.45
C PRO A 14 -19.38 -10.17 -7.71
N MET A 15 -19.94 -11.21 -8.33
CA MET A 15 -20.87 -12.13 -7.67
C MET A 15 -20.14 -13.03 -6.69
N VAL A 16 -18.97 -13.55 -7.04
CA VAL A 16 -18.13 -14.33 -6.12
C VAL A 16 -17.71 -13.48 -4.92
N ILE A 17 -17.34 -12.22 -5.14
CA ILE A 17 -16.98 -11.29 -4.06
C ILE A 17 -18.17 -11.06 -3.10
N GLU A 18 -19.37 -10.85 -3.64
CA GLU A 18 -20.56 -10.64 -2.81
C GLU A 18 -21.00 -11.94 -2.12
N ALA A 19 -20.83 -13.10 -2.76
CA ALA A 19 -21.11 -14.39 -2.15
C ALA A 19 -20.19 -14.64 -0.93
N GLU A 20 -18.88 -14.38 -1.06
CA GLU A 20 -17.94 -14.48 0.05
C GLU A 20 -18.27 -13.49 1.18
N TRP A 21 -18.68 -12.28 0.84
CA TRP A 21 -19.13 -11.30 1.84
C TRP A 21 -20.34 -11.82 2.64
N ARG A 22 -21.34 -12.35 1.95
CA ARG A 22 -22.56 -12.91 2.57
C ARG A 22 -22.29 -14.19 3.35
N ALA A 23 -21.30 -14.98 2.95
CA ALA A 23 -20.92 -16.20 3.67
C ALA A 23 -20.21 -15.90 5.01
N ASN A 24 -19.59 -14.72 5.16
CA ASN A 24 -18.77 -14.36 6.32
C ASN A 24 -19.38 -13.20 7.13
N GLN A 25 -20.68 -13.24 7.42
CA GLN A 25 -21.40 -12.15 8.09
C GLN A 25 -20.80 -11.71 9.43
N ALA A 26 -20.37 -12.65 10.28
CA ALA A 26 -19.77 -12.32 11.56
C ALA A 26 -18.47 -11.49 11.41
N VAL A 27 -17.62 -11.86 10.44
CA VAL A 27 -16.39 -11.12 10.14
C VAL A 27 -16.71 -9.76 9.53
N ALA A 28 -17.66 -9.72 8.59
CA ALA A 28 -18.14 -8.49 7.96
C ALA A 28 -18.68 -7.48 8.98
N GLN A 29 -19.51 -7.93 9.92
CA GLN A 29 -20.04 -7.12 11.00
C GLN A 29 -18.92 -6.61 11.91
N LYS A 30 -18.01 -7.50 12.33
CA LYS A 30 -16.88 -7.12 13.18
C LYS A 30 -15.99 -6.06 12.54
N LEU A 31 -15.71 -6.19 11.24
CA LEU A 31 -14.93 -5.20 10.49
C LEU A 31 -15.62 -3.82 10.47
N GLU A 32 -16.93 -3.78 10.28
CA GLU A 32 -17.69 -2.52 10.25
C GLU A 32 -17.81 -1.90 11.66
N GLU A 33 -17.99 -2.71 12.70
CA GLU A 33 -17.95 -2.25 14.10
C GLU A 33 -16.59 -1.64 14.45
N ASP A 34 -15.49 -2.32 14.12
CA ASP A 34 -14.14 -1.82 14.35
C ASP A 34 -13.91 -0.50 13.61
N ARG A 35 -14.39 -0.36 12.37
CA ARG A 35 -14.34 0.91 11.61
C ARG A 35 -15.16 2.00 12.30
N ALA A 36 -16.35 1.67 12.79
CA ALA A 36 -17.24 2.63 13.43
C ALA A 36 -16.64 3.22 14.72
N GLN A 37 -15.77 2.47 15.40
CA GLN A 37 -15.06 2.89 16.62
C GLN A 37 -13.82 3.76 16.35
N GLN A 38 -13.36 3.88 15.09
CA GLN A 38 -12.21 4.73 14.77
C GLN A 38 -12.59 6.21 14.78
N SER A 39 -11.75 7.05 15.41
CA SER A 39 -11.91 8.51 15.42
C SER A 39 -11.79 9.10 14.01
N ALA A 40 -10.69 8.80 13.33
CA ALA A 40 -10.53 9.01 11.90
C ALA A 40 -10.93 7.72 11.18
N ARG A 41 -12.14 7.69 10.62
CA ARG A 41 -12.70 6.51 9.94
C ARG A 41 -12.72 6.66 8.42
N ALA A 42 -12.47 5.56 7.71
CA ALA A 42 -12.67 5.51 6.27
C ALA A 42 -14.17 5.70 5.95
N PRO A 43 -14.52 6.41 4.86
CA PRO A 43 -15.90 6.53 4.41
C PRO A 43 -16.52 5.14 4.17
N SER A 44 -17.72 4.89 4.69
CA SER A 44 -18.34 3.56 4.70
C SER A 44 -18.44 2.93 3.31
N ALA A 45 -18.79 3.71 2.28
CA ALA A 45 -18.88 3.22 0.91
C ALA A 45 -17.53 2.71 0.36
N ILE A 46 -16.43 3.38 0.73
CA ILE A 46 -15.07 2.94 0.37
C ILE A 46 -14.72 1.70 1.19
N PHE A 47 -14.91 1.76 2.50
CA PHE A 47 -14.57 0.67 3.41
C PHE A 47 -15.28 -0.63 3.05
N LEU A 48 -16.61 -0.61 2.93
CA LEU A 48 -17.41 -1.80 2.64
C LEU A 48 -17.06 -2.43 1.29
N ARG A 49 -16.70 -1.61 0.29
CA ARG A 49 -16.21 -2.14 -0.99
C ARG A 49 -14.85 -2.82 -0.82
N GLN A 50 -13.93 -2.22 -0.08
CA GLN A 50 -12.59 -2.76 0.11
C GLN A 50 -12.57 -3.98 1.04
N ALA A 51 -13.46 -4.01 2.03
CA ALA A 51 -13.65 -5.16 2.93
C ALA A 51 -14.14 -6.40 2.18
N ARG A 52 -15.05 -6.23 1.21
CA ARG A 52 -15.47 -7.30 0.29
C ARG A 52 -14.30 -7.88 -0.49
N PHE A 53 -13.46 -7.02 -1.09
CA PHE A 53 -12.27 -7.49 -1.79
C PHE A 53 -11.30 -8.21 -0.84
N ALA A 54 -11.08 -7.67 0.36
CA ALA A 54 -10.20 -8.28 1.34
C ALA A 54 -10.66 -9.69 1.71
N LEU A 55 -11.96 -9.89 2.01
CA LEU A 55 -12.50 -11.22 2.33
C LEU A 55 -12.32 -12.21 1.18
N ALA A 56 -12.67 -11.81 -0.05
CA ALA A 56 -12.46 -12.68 -1.22
C ALA A 56 -10.97 -13.03 -1.40
N LEU A 57 -10.06 -12.07 -1.19
CA LEU A 57 -8.62 -12.28 -1.31
C LEU A 57 -8.06 -13.22 -0.24
N THR A 58 -8.65 -13.30 0.96
CA THR A 58 -8.19 -14.25 1.99
C THR A 58 -8.25 -15.71 1.54
N LYS A 59 -9.21 -16.06 0.67
CA LYS A 59 -9.35 -17.41 0.12
C LYS A 59 -8.31 -17.71 -0.96
N LEU A 60 -7.99 -16.69 -1.76
CA LEU A 60 -7.14 -16.82 -2.95
C LEU A 60 -5.64 -16.67 -2.64
N ARG A 61 -5.27 -15.96 -1.58
CA ARG A 61 -3.90 -15.52 -1.32
C ARG A 61 -3.35 -16.06 0.01
N LYS A 62 -3.46 -17.38 0.21
CA LYS A 62 -3.07 -18.06 1.46
C LYS A 62 -1.56 -18.01 1.79
N ASN A 63 -0.70 -17.77 0.79
CA ASN A 63 0.76 -17.79 0.93
C ASN A 63 1.41 -16.43 0.66
N VAL A 64 0.65 -15.33 0.81
CA VAL A 64 1.20 -13.99 0.65
C VAL A 64 1.72 -13.50 2.00
N SER A 65 2.96 -13.02 2.03
CA SER A 65 3.60 -12.44 3.23
C SER A 65 3.60 -10.90 3.21
N HIS A 66 3.39 -10.31 2.04
CA HIS A 66 3.44 -8.87 1.81
C HIS A 66 2.40 -8.43 0.78
N VAL A 67 1.70 -7.33 1.07
CA VAL A 67 0.75 -6.70 0.15
C VAL A 67 1.17 -5.25 -0.11
N HIS A 68 1.26 -4.88 -1.38
CA HIS A 68 1.46 -3.48 -1.77
C HIS A 68 0.13 -2.84 -2.19
N ALA A 69 -0.30 -1.81 -1.47
CA ALA A 69 -1.45 -1.00 -1.85
C ALA A 69 -1.04 0.05 -2.89
N THR A 70 -1.66 0.07 -4.06
CA THR A 70 -1.29 1.02 -5.13
C THR A 70 -2.00 2.37 -5.06
N SER A 71 -2.93 2.53 -4.12
CA SER A 71 -3.70 3.75 -3.88
C SER A 71 -4.22 3.82 -2.45
N SER A 72 -4.72 4.99 -2.05
CA SER A 72 -5.40 5.20 -0.77
C SER A 72 -6.63 4.31 -0.58
N ARG A 73 -7.37 3.99 -1.66
CA ARG A 73 -8.49 3.03 -1.61
C ARG A 73 -7.99 1.61 -1.40
N ALA A 74 -6.96 1.20 -2.14
CA ALA A 74 -6.36 -0.13 -1.99
C ALA A 74 -5.72 -0.31 -0.61
N LEU A 75 -5.26 0.77 0.03
CA LEU A 75 -4.70 0.74 1.38
C LEU A 75 -5.72 0.24 2.41
N VAL A 76 -6.99 0.62 2.27
CA VAL A 76 -8.07 0.11 3.14
C VAL A 76 -8.14 -1.42 3.05
N CYS A 77 -8.14 -1.99 1.83
CA CYS A 77 -8.15 -3.43 1.63
C CYS A 77 -6.90 -4.10 2.21
N ALA A 78 -5.72 -3.52 1.96
CA ALA A 78 -4.45 -4.05 2.45
C ALA A 78 -4.38 -4.09 3.98
N LEU A 79 -4.88 -3.07 4.67
CA LEU A 79 -4.93 -3.06 6.14
C LEU A 79 -5.94 -4.06 6.70
N ILE A 80 -7.07 -4.29 6.04
CA ILE A 80 -8.00 -5.36 6.42
C ILE A 80 -7.31 -6.73 6.24
N LEU A 81 -6.62 -6.95 5.11
CA LEU A 81 -5.84 -8.17 4.88
C LEU A 81 -4.73 -8.36 5.92
N LYS A 82 -4.03 -7.29 6.32
CA LYS A 82 -3.07 -7.33 7.42
C LYS A 82 -3.69 -7.85 8.70
N LYS A 83 -4.87 -7.34 9.08
CA LYS A 83 -5.59 -7.82 10.28
C LYS A 83 -6.01 -9.28 10.17
N LEU A 84 -6.45 -9.73 8.99
CA LEU A 84 -6.98 -11.07 8.79
C LEU A 84 -5.89 -12.15 8.58
N LEU A 85 -4.77 -11.79 7.95
CA LEU A 85 -3.75 -12.73 7.49
C LEU A 85 -2.36 -12.49 8.10
N ASN A 86 -2.21 -11.47 8.95
CA ASN A 86 -0.93 -11.08 9.55
C ASN A 86 0.20 -10.81 8.51
N VAL A 87 -0.17 -10.18 7.39
CA VAL A 87 0.78 -9.80 6.32
C VAL A 87 1.38 -8.43 6.56
N THR A 88 2.56 -8.19 5.99
CA THR A 88 3.12 -6.82 5.95
C THR A 88 2.49 -6.00 4.83
N VAL A 89 2.41 -4.67 5.01
CA VAL A 89 1.79 -3.77 4.04
C VAL A 89 2.75 -2.66 3.66
N SER A 90 2.89 -2.41 2.37
CA SER A 90 3.46 -1.16 1.85
C SER A 90 2.42 -0.42 1.02
N ALA A 91 2.61 0.88 0.77
CA ALA A 91 1.61 1.68 0.10
C ALA A 91 2.18 2.72 -0.87
N THR A 92 1.53 2.90 -2.01
CA THR A 92 1.66 4.06 -2.89
C THR A 92 0.43 4.94 -2.72
N ILE A 93 0.61 6.21 -2.35
CA ILE A 93 -0.47 7.19 -2.22
C ILE A 93 -0.44 8.17 -3.38
N GLU A 94 -1.55 8.22 -4.10
CA GLU A 94 -1.80 9.11 -5.23
C GLU A 94 -1.85 10.59 -4.83
N ALA A 95 -1.73 11.48 -5.82
CA ALA A 95 -1.73 12.93 -5.63
C ALA A 95 -2.98 13.49 -4.95
N ARG A 96 -4.13 12.89 -5.29
CA ARG A 96 -5.45 13.31 -4.85
C ARG A 96 -6.14 12.08 -4.27
N PRO A 97 -5.83 11.74 -3.02
CA PRO A 97 -6.33 10.51 -2.44
C PRO A 97 -7.84 10.59 -2.20
N ALA A 98 -8.51 9.45 -2.32
CA ALA A 98 -9.95 9.34 -2.06
C ALA A 98 -10.28 9.31 -0.55
N LEU A 99 -9.26 9.18 0.31
CA LEU A 99 -9.40 9.07 1.76
C LEU A 99 -8.97 10.38 2.43
N PRO A 100 -9.55 10.73 3.59
CA PRO A 100 -9.13 11.89 4.38
C PRO A 100 -7.66 11.81 4.76
N ARG A 101 -6.97 12.95 4.75
CA ARG A 101 -5.55 13.04 5.06
C ARG A 101 -5.18 12.46 6.42
N GLU A 102 -5.96 12.80 7.45
CA GLU A 102 -5.75 12.29 8.81
C GLU A 102 -5.84 10.77 8.86
N TRP A 103 -6.83 10.19 8.16
CA TRP A 103 -6.97 8.74 8.04
C TRP A 103 -5.74 8.12 7.38
N ILE A 104 -5.24 8.72 6.29
CA ILE A 104 -4.05 8.23 5.58
C ILE A 104 -2.83 8.29 6.50
N GLN A 105 -2.60 9.39 7.22
CA GLN A 105 -1.47 9.51 8.13
C GLN A 105 -1.47 8.41 9.18
N ASN A 106 -2.63 8.12 9.78
CA ASN A 106 -2.77 7.02 10.74
C ASN A 106 -2.51 5.67 10.07
N ALA A 107 -3.09 5.44 8.89
CA ALA A 107 -2.95 4.20 8.12
C ALA A 107 -1.50 3.92 7.67
N LEU A 108 -0.73 4.95 7.33
CA LEU A 108 0.67 4.79 6.92
C LEU A 108 1.58 4.34 8.08
N SER A 109 1.22 4.63 9.33
CA SER A 109 1.96 4.12 10.50
C SER A 109 1.89 2.59 10.63
N GLU A 110 0.88 1.97 10.03
CA GLU A 110 0.73 0.51 9.96
C GLU A 110 1.50 -0.12 8.81
N CYS A 111 2.15 0.66 7.96
CA CYS A 111 2.87 0.19 6.79
C CYS A 111 4.37 0.12 7.05
N VAL A 112 5.05 -0.84 6.43
CA VAL A 112 6.52 -0.97 6.50
C VAL A 112 7.26 0.08 5.67
N GLY A 113 6.56 0.74 4.77
CA GLY A 113 7.09 1.80 3.92
C GLY A 113 6.26 1.99 2.66
N GLY A 114 6.77 2.79 1.72
CA GLY A 114 6.07 3.01 0.47
C GLY A 114 6.42 4.31 -0.23
N ARG A 115 5.53 4.75 -1.09
CA ARG A 115 5.67 5.96 -1.88
C ARG A 115 4.51 6.91 -1.62
N VAL A 116 4.80 8.17 -1.38
CA VAL A 116 3.76 9.21 -1.26
C VAL A 116 4.06 10.36 -2.20
N LYS A 117 3.04 10.98 -2.77
CA LYS A 117 3.25 12.19 -3.55
C LYS A 117 3.28 13.46 -2.69
N ASP A 118 2.50 13.47 -1.60
CA ASP A 118 2.45 14.59 -0.66
C ASP A 118 3.36 14.32 0.54
N ARG A 119 4.45 15.09 0.64
CA ARG A 119 5.41 15.00 1.75
C ARG A 119 4.76 15.24 3.11
N GLN A 120 3.68 16.00 3.18
CA GLN A 120 3.05 16.32 4.45
C GLN A 120 2.22 15.15 5.03
N LEU A 121 2.08 14.05 4.26
CA LEU A 121 1.48 12.80 4.73
C LEU A 121 2.46 11.93 5.53
N VAL A 122 3.75 12.22 5.50
CA VAL A 122 4.78 11.38 6.12
C VAL A 122 5.68 12.23 7.01
N ARG A 123 5.90 11.77 8.24
CA ARG A 123 6.99 12.21 9.12
C ARG A 123 7.83 10.98 9.47
N GLY A 124 8.80 10.62 8.64
CA GLY A 124 9.63 9.41 8.84
C GLY A 124 10.35 8.95 7.57
N SER A 125 11.34 8.07 7.73
CA SER A 125 12.29 7.67 6.68
C SER A 125 11.84 6.48 5.81
N SER A 126 10.80 5.73 6.19
CA SER A 126 10.38 4.51 5.46
C SER A 126 9.54 4.77 4.21
N PHE A 127 9.12 6.02 3.98
CA PHE A 127 8.33 6.41 2.82
C PHE A 127 9.10 7.38 1.93
N LEU A 128 9.19 7.05 0.65
CA LEU A 128 9.79 7.91 -0.36
C LEU A 128 8.77 8.91 -0.90
N VAL A 129 9.18 10.17 -0.97
CA VAL A 129 8.39 11.21 -1.63
C VAL A 129 8.62 11.12 -3.13
N ASP A 130 7.57 10.91 -3.91
CA ASP A 130 7.62 10.81 -5.36
C ASP A 130 8.03 12.16 -5.98
N LYS A 131 9.26 12.23 -6.46
CA LYS A 131 9.82 13.38 -7.18
C LYS A 131 9.68 13.27 -8.71
N THR A 132 9.10 12.18 -9.22
CA THR A 132 9.09 11.91 -10.68
C THR A 132 8.09 12.79 -11.44
N THR A 133 7.07 13.33 -10.78
CA THR A 133 6.06 14.20 -11.42
C THR A 133 6.53 15.62 -11.67
N PHE A 134 7.73 16.03 -11.25
CA PHE A 134 8.30 17.33 -11.59
C PHE A 134 8.79 17.43 -13.05
N ARG A 135 8.79 16.33 -13.80
CA ARG A 135 9.34 16.23 -15.16
C ARG A 135 8.57 17.01 -16.26
N SER A 136 7.49 17.71 -15.93
CA SER A 136 6.79 18.57 -16.90
C SER A 136 7.42 19.96 -17.05
N ALA A 137 8.39 20.34 -16.23
CA ALA A 137 9.15 21.58 -16.37
C ALA A 137 10.53 21.32 -17.02
N PRO A 138 11.04 22.25 -17.86
CA PRO A 138 12.38 22.13 -18.44
C PRO A 138 13.44 21.91 -17.35
N GLN A 139 14.43 21.04 -17.59
CA GLN A 139 15.48 20.72 -16.61
C GLN A 139 16.21 21.96 -16.06
N GLN A 140 16.36 23.01 -16.87
CA GLN A 140 16.92 24.30 -16.45
C GLN A 140 16.03 25.02 -15.42
N ALA A 141 14.70 25.00 -15.62
CA ALA A 141 13.74 25.55 -14.65
C ALA A 141 13.71 24.72 -13.36
N LEU A 142 13.85 23.40 -13.47
CA LEU A 142 13.96 22.51 -12.31
C LEU A 142 15.24 22.75 -11.50
N GLY A 143 16.38 23.01 -12.15
CA GLY A 143 17.63 23.38 -11.47
C GLY A 143 17.52 24.69 -10.68
N LEU A 144 16.85 25.70 -11.23
CA LEU A 144 16.60 26.98 -10.55
C LEU A 144 15.64 26.82 -9.37
N VAL A 145 14.59 26.01 -9.50
CA VAL A 145 13.67 25.69 -8.40
C VAL A 145 14.37 24.85 -7.33
N SER A 146 15.25 23.93 -7.72
CA SER A 146 16.07 23.13 -6.81
C SER A 146 16.98 24.00 -5.94
N GLN A 147 17.65 24.99 -6.53
CA GLN A 147 18.48 25.95 -5.78
C GLN A 147 17.65 26.81 -4.82
N ARG A 148 16.44 27.21 -5.20
CA ARG A 148 15.55 28.03 -4.34
C ARG A 148 14.88 27.25 -3.22
N SER A 149 14.60 25.96 -3.43
CA SER A 149 13.87 25.12 -2.47
C SER A 149 14.76 24.20 -1.64
N GLY A 150 16.05 24.09 -2.00
CA GLY A 150 17.00 23.15 -1.40
C GLY A 150 16.74 21.68 -1.78
N ILE A 151 15.89 21.42 -2.77
CA ILE A 151 15.45 20.07 -3.15
C ILE A 151 16.05 19.73 -4.51
N ASP A 152 16.90 18.71 -4.60
CA ASP A 152 17.35 18.20 -5.90
C ASP A 152 16.19 17.51 -6.66
N LEU A 153 15.73 18.17 -7.72
CA LEU A 153 14.64 17.74 -8.61
C LEU A 153 15.18 16.99 -9.84
N THR A 154 16.50 16.87 -10.00
CA THR A 154 17.16 16.11 -11.07
C THR A 154 17.35 14.63 -10.70
N ALA A 155 17.10 14.26 -9.43
CA ALA A 155 17.32 12.95 -8.81
C ALA A 155 16.42 11.79 -9.28
N GLY A 156 15.76 11.90 -10.43
CA GLY A 156 14.78 10.90 -10.91
C GLY A 156 15.35 9.48 -11.07
N THR A 157 16.65 9.33 -11.34
CA THR A 157 17.34 8.03 -11.45
C THR A 157 17.67 7.43 -10.08
N ARG A 158 18.04 8.28 -9.10
CA ARG A 158 18.27 7.85 -7.70
C ARG A 158 16.98 7.37 -7.04
N PHE A 159 15.87 8.03 -7.34
CA PHE A 159 14.54 7.65 -6.84
C PHE A 159 14.16 6.20 -7.19
N TRP A 160 14.34 5.78 -8.45
CA TRP A 160 13.99 4.41 -8.86
C TRP A 160 14.89 3.36 -8.23
N GLN A 161 16.16 3.69 -7.98
CA GLN A 161 17.08 2.82 -7.24
C GLN A 161 16.65 2.68 -5.77
N GLU A 162 16.41 3.79 -5.08
CA GLU A 162 15.93 3.79 -3.69
C GLU A 162 14.61 3.00 -3.56
N TRP A 163 13.71 3.13 -4.53
CA TRP A 163 12.47 2.36 -4.58
C TRP A 163 12.73 0.85 -4.75
N ALA A 164 13.62 0.47 -5.67
CA ALA A 164 13.99 -0.93 -5.89
C ALA A 164 14.65 -1.54 -4.64
N ASP A 165 15.51 -0.78 -3.95
CA ASP A 165 16.18 -1.21 -2.72
C ASP A 165 15.15 -1.50 -1.60
N LEU A 166 14.07 -0.71 -1.49
CA LEU A 166 12.98 -0.97 -0.54
C LEU A 166 12.15 -2.21 -0.88
N LEU A 167 12.01 -2.57 -2.16
CA LEU A 167 11.26 -3.75 -2.59
C LEU A 167 12.01 -5.05 -2.29
N THR A 168 13.35 -5.01 -2.26
CA THR A 168 14.18 -6.21 -2.09
C THR A 168 13.88 -6.95 -0.78
N PRO A 169 13.84 -6.30 0.41
CA PRO A 169 13.45 -6.95 1.66
C PRO A 169 12.00 -7.46 1.67
N TRP A 170 11.09 -6.86 0.90
CA TRP A 170 9.68 -7.24 0.87
C TRP A 170 9.39 -8.44 -0.04
N SER A 171 10.27 -8.71 -1.01
CA SER A 171 10.13 -9.80 -1.99
C SER A 171 10.43 -11.20 -1.45
N GLY A 172 10.75 -11.35 -0.16
CA GLY A 172 10.79 -12.64 0.54
C GLY A 172 12.10 -13.44 0.42
N SER A 173 13.12 -12.91 -0.26
CA SER A 173 14.44 -13.57 -0.39
C SER A 173 15.11 -13.86 0.98
N ASP A 174 15.00 -12.94 1.94
CA ASP A 174 15.81 -12.98 3.18
C ASP A 174 15.20 -13.73 4.37
N ARG A 175 14.01 -14.33 4.25
CA ARG A 175 13.40 -15.08 5.38
C ARG A 175 13.68 -16.58 5.38
N LYS A 176 14.28 -17.15 4.33
CA LYS A 176 14.66 -18.57 4.33
C LYS A 176 15.85 -18.88 5.27
N SER A 177 16.66 -17.90 5.66
CA SER A 177 17.86 -18.13 6.46
C SER A 177 17.66 -18.11 7.99
N LYS A 178 16.45 -17.78 8.50
CA LYS A 178 16.20 -17.66 9.95
C LYS A 178 15.39 -18.80 10.59
N ILE A 179 14.93 -19.79 9.81
CA ILE A 179 14.14 -20.91 10.34
C ILE A 179 14.99 -22.18 10.55
N GLU A 180 16.22 -22.25 10.00
CA GLU A 180 17.04 -23.49 10.04
C GLU A 180 17.96 -23.66 11.25
N ASN A 181 17.88 -22.82 12.30
CA ASN A 181 18.72 -22.99 13.50
C ASN A 181 17.96 -22.85 14.81
N ARG A 182 17.01 -23.77 15.03
CA ARG A 182 16.68 -24.24 16.38
C ARG A 182 16.63 -25.76 16.35
N LYS A 183 17.79 -26.38 16.57
CA LYS A 183 17.89 -27.72 17.14
C LYS A 183 17.79 -27.60 18.66
#